data_AF-A0A517YU36-F1
#
_entry.id   AF-A0A517YU36-F1
#
_cell.length_a   1.000
_cell.length_b   1.000
_cell.length_c   1.000
_cell.angle_alpha   90.00
_cell.angle_beta   90.00
_cell.angle_gamma   90.00
#
_symmetry.space_group_name_H-M   'P 1'
#
loop_
_entity.id
_entity.type
_entity.pdbx_description
1 polymer ?
#
loop_
_entity_poly.entity_id
_entity_poly.type
_entity_poly.pdbx_seq_one_letter_code
_entity_poly.pdbx_strand_id
1 'polypeptide(L)'
;MIAKSIALATAALLTTSAFAAYSGPSVILNEYNAVGSTKFLKNDKSDTTLGTVLGNGGNWFELTVLGDGTSGSTVDLTGATLAWEEDGTSGSLTLSNNAFWSSLTAGTIITFAEEMTIAHESGSIIVNGSDTTTNFASGDNWAHIYAGDTNLIASSSTDDGGIFSVGNSNWNLTLTTSDNTTLFGPIGEDTGGASGGVNSQEVFKYENSLQIPYDIANYNDGSSSSFGAANTWGSGAFSQDFSAFGVTIPEPASLALLSLGTLAILSRRK
;
A
#
# COMPACT_ATOMS: atom_id res chain seq x y z
N MET A 1 -8.39 18.87 75.95
CA MET A 1 -8.79 19.21 74.56
C MET A 1 -7.87 18.45 73.63
N ILE A 2 -8.36 17.41 72.96
CA ILE A 2 -7.59 16.60 72.01
C ILE A 2 -8.28 16.80 70.65
N ALA A 3 -7.64 17.53 69.74
CA ALA A 3 -8.10 17.63 68.35
C ALA A 3 -7.42 16.50 67.57
N LYS A 4 -8.20 15.50 67.15
CA LYS A 4 -7.78 14.49 66.17
C LYS A 4 -7.95 15.09 64.77
N SER A 5 -6.84 15.31 64.08
CA SER A 5 -6.82 15.64 62.67
C SER A 5 -7.09 14.38 61.85
N ILE A 6 -8.21 14.35 61.11
CA ILE A 6 -8.54 13.30 60.14
C ILE A 6 -7.93 13.72 58.81
N ALA A 7 -6.87 13.03 58.37
CA ALA A 7 -6.33 13.19 57.02
C ALA A 7 -7.21 12.37 56.06
N LEU A 8 -7.95 13.07 55.20
CA LEU A 8 -8.75 12.47 54.14
C LEU A 8 -7.83 12.19 52.94
N ALA A 9 -7.41 10.94 52.77
CA ALA A 9 -6.64 10.53 51.60
C ALA A 9 -7.58 10.40 50.39
N THR A 10 -7.48 11.35 49.46
CA THR A 10 -8.18 11.28 48.18
C THR A 10 -7.41 10.32 47.27
N ALA A 11 -7.86 9.07 47.13
CA ALA A 11 -7.33 8.16 46.13
C ALA A 11 -7.85 8.59 44.76
N ALA A 12 -6.98 9.17 43.94
CA ALA A 12 -7.26 9.36 42.52
C ALA A 12 -7.28 7.98 41.85
N LEU A 13 -8.47 7.52 41.47
CA LEU A 13 -8.65 6.32 40.69
C LEU A 13 -8.14 6.61 39.26
N LEU A 14 -6.88 6.28 38.98
CA LEU A 14 -6.36 6.25 37.61
C LEU A 14 -7.12 5.13 36.88
N THR A 15 -8.13 5.51 36.11
CA THR A 15 -8.74 4.63 35.11
C THR A 15 -7.75 4.53 33.94
N THR A 16 -6.84 3.58 33.99
CA THR A 16 -6.14 3.13 32.78
C THR A 16 -7.17 2.42 31.92
N SER A 17 -7.67 3.10 30.89
CA SER A 17 -8.41 2.45 29.82
C SER A 17 -7.46 1.45 29.17
N ALA A 18 -7.57 0.17 29.54
CA ALA A 18 -6.97 -0.89 28.77
C ALA A 18 -7.73 -0.94 27.44
N PHE A 19 -7.19 -0.27 26.42
CA PHE A 19 -7.60 -0.54 25.05
C PHE A 19 -7.33 -2.04 24.82
N ALA A 20 -8.37 -2.78 24.46
CA ALA A 20 -8.18 -4.15 23.98
C ALA A 20 -7.17 -4.07 22.83
N ALA A 21 -6.06 -4.81 22.93
CA ALA A 21 -5.08 -4.88 21.86
C ALA A 21 -5.82 -5.40 20.62
N TYR A 22 -5.89 -4.56 19.58
CA TYR A 22 -6.43 -4.94 18.30
C TYR A 22 -5.59 -6.10 17.73
N SER A 23 -6.26 -7.15 17.22
CA SER A 23 -5.60 -8.35 16.67
C SER A 23 -5.87 -8.57 15.18
N GLY A 24 -6.39 -7.57 14.46
CA GLY A 24 -6.46 -7.68 13.01
C GLY A 24 -5.09 -7.40 12.39
N PRO A 25 -4.94 -7.59 11.07
CA PRO A 25 -3.63 -7.56 10.48
C PRO A 25 -3.07 -6.15 10.46
N SER A 26 -1.79 -6.03 10.77
CA SER A 26 -1.06 -4.77 10.75
C SER A 26 -0.56 -4.42 9.35
N VAL A 27 -0.81 -5.26 8.35
CA VAL A 27 -0.46 -5.11 6.93
C VAL A 27 -1.54 -5.77 6.09
N ILE A 28 -1.89 -5.20 4.94
CA ILE A 28 -2.81 -5.82 3.97
C ILE A 28 -2.20 -5.83 2.57
N LEU A 29 -2.66 -6.74 1.71
CA LEU A 29 -2.46 -6.64 0.28
C LEU A 29 -3.26 -5.44 -0.23
N ASN A 30 -2.59 -4.50 -0.88
CA ASN A 30 -3.24 -3.31 -1.42
C ASN A 30 -3.72 -3.56 -2.84
N GLU A 31 -2.83 -4.05 -3.69
CA GLU A 31 -3.06 -4.30 -5.10
C GLU A 31 -2.09 -5.38 -5.60
N TYR A 32 -2.46 -6.18 -6.59
CA TYR A 32 -1.49 -6.93 -7.40
C TYR A 32 -1.86 -6.90 -8.87
N ASN A 33 -0.83 -7.00 -9.72
CA ASN A 33 -1.00 -6.95 -11.16
C ASN A 33 -1.22 -8.33 -11.78
N ALA A 34 -2.41 -8.57 -12.32
CA ALA A 34 -2.69 -9.77 -13.09
C ALA A 34 -2.53 -9.55 -14.61
N VAL A 35 -2.16 -8.34 -15.06
CA VAL A 35 -2.10 -8.00 -16.47
C VAL A 35 -0.97 -8.77 -17.16
N GLY A 36 -1.34 -9.61 -18.13
CA GLY A 36 -0.37 -10.39 -18.88
C GLY A 36 0.61 -9.50 -19.66
N SER A 37 1.86 -9.94 -19.78
CA SER A 37 2.99 -9.16 -20.33
C SER A 37 2.80 -8.55 -21.73
N THR A 38 1.83 -9.06 -22.52
CA THR A 38 1.51 -8.59 -23.87
C THR A 38 0.19 -7.84 -23.96
N LYS A 39 -0.43 -7.52 -22.83
CA LYS A 39 -1.76 -6.92 -22.73
C LYS A 39 -1.70 -5.56 -22.05
N PHE A 40 -2.77 -4.80 -22.23
CA PHE A 40 -3.07 -3.58 -21.48
C PHE A 40 -4.25 -3.86 -20.53
N LEU A 41 -4.40 -2.97 -19.54
CA LEU A 41 -5.59 -2.91 -18.69
C LEU A 41 -6.87 -2.84 -19.53
N LYS A 42 -7.93 -3.52 -19.06
CA LYS A 42 -9.21 -3.61 -19.78
C LYS A 42 -9.86 -2.22 -19.97
N ASN A 43 -10.69 -2.09 -21.00
CA ASN A 43 -11.52 -0.89 -21.28
C ASN A 43 -10.73 0.41 -21.53
N ASP A 44 -9.55 0.33 -22.14
CA ASP A 44 -8.68 1.48 -22.42
C ASP A 44 -8.41 2.34 -21.16
N LYS A 45 -8.32 1.66 -20.01
CA LYS A 45 -7.93 2.26 -18.73
C LYS A 45 -6.42 2.23 -18.59
N SER A 46 -5.93 2.99 -17.61
CA SER A 46 -4.52 3.17 -17.32
C SER A 46 -4.25 2.98 -15.84
N ASP A 47 -2.97 2.85 -15.53
CA ASP A 47 -2.44 3.04 -14.20
C ASP A 47 -2.24 4.55 -13.94
N THR A 48 -2.46 5.03 -12.71
CA THR A 48 -2.30 6.46 -12.37
C THR A 48 -0.85 6.94 -12.36
N THR A 49 0.10 6.02 -12.22
CA THR A 49 1.53 6.27 -12.08
C THR A 49 2.31 5.81 -13.31
N LEU A 50 1.97 4.64 -13.88
CA LEU A 50 2.64 4.06 -15.05
C LEU A 50 2.04 4.56 -16.37
N GLY A 51 0.77 4.99 -16.38
CA GLY A 51 0.04 5.28 -17.61
C GLY A 51 -0.43 4.00 -18.33
N THR A 52 -0.40 4.00 -19.66
CA THR A 52 -0.83 2.86 -20.48
C THR A 52 0.38 2.09 -20.98
N VAL A 53 0.83 1.10 -20.22
CA VAL A 53 2.00 0.27 -20.55
C VAL A 53 1.65 -1.21 -20.69
N LEU A 54 2.36 -1.93 -21.56
CA LEU A 54 2.19 -3.38 -21.72
C LEU A 54 2.56 -4.10 -20.42
N GLY A 55 1.77 -5.11 -20.07
CA GLY A 55 1.94 -5.87 -18.83
C GLY A 55 1.74 -5.04 -17.58
N ASN A 56 1.26 -3.79 -17.68
CA ASN A 56 1.06 -2.88 -16.55
C ASN A 56 2.27 -2.80 -15.59
N GLY A 57 3.50 -2.79 -16.13
CA GLY A 57 4.72 -2.72 -15.31
C GLY A 57 5.32 -4.07 -14.90
N GLY A 58 4.81 -5.19 -15.44
CA GLY A 58 5.36 -6.52 -15.18
C GLY A 58 4.88 -7.11 -13.86
N ASN A 59 5.68 -7.99 -13.27
CA ASN A 59 5.28 -8.65 -12.02
C ASN A 59 5.49 -7.73 -10.82
N TRP A 60 4.38 -7.33 -10.19
CA TRP A 60 4.39 -6.55 -8.95
C TRP A 60 3.12 -6.77 -8.11
N PHE A 61 3.29 -6.59 -6.80
CA PHE A 61 2.20 -6.48 -5.82
C PHE A 61 2.55 -5.44 -4.77
N GLU A 62 1.53 -4.98 -4.05
CA GLU A 62 1.62 -3.91 -3.08
C GLU A 62 1.05 -4.31 -1.75
N LEU A 63 1.72 -3.88 -0.69
CA LEU A 63 1.23 -3.98 0.67
C LEU A 63 0.97 -2.59 1.21
N THR A 64 -0.06 -2.47 2.04
CA THR A 64 -0.28 -1.28 2.86
C THR A 64 -0.06 -1.62 4.32
N VAL A 65 0.81 -0.86 4.99
CA VAL A 65 1.05 -0.99 6.42
C VAL A 65 -0.07 -0.27 7.18
N LEU A 66 -0.78 -0.99 8.04
CA LEU A 66 -1.87 -0.44 8.85
C LEU A 66 -1.48 -0.18 10.30
N GLY A 67 -0.48 -0.91 10.82
CA GLY A 67 -0.07 -0.81 12.23
C GLY A 67 -1.23 -1.15 13.17
N ASP A 68 -1.48 -0.27 14.14
CA ASP A 68 -2.64 -0.36 15.02
C ASP A 68 -3.83 0.52 14.57
N GLY A 69 -3.73 1.09 13.36
CA GLY A 69 -4.76 1.95 12.78
C GLY A 69 -4.57 3.42 13.12
N THR A 70 -3.51 3.79 13.85
CA THR A 70 -3.23 5.17 14.24
C THR A 70 -1.96 5.71 13.56
N SER A 71 -1.98 7.02 13.29
CA SER A 71 -0.81 7.76 12.77
C SER A 71 0.41 7.61 13.68
N GLY A 72 1.55 7.31 13.06
CA GLY A 72 2.83 7.12 13.75
C GLY A 72 3.03 5.74 14.39
N SER A 73 2.03 4.85 14.33
CA SER A 73 2.25 3.44 14.67
C SER A 73 3.19 2.79 13.66
N THR A 74 3.91 1.74 14.09
CA THR A 74 4.90 1.08 13.24
C THR A 74 4.76 -0.44 13.30
N VAL A 75 5.17 -1.12 12.24
CA VAL A 75 5.21 -2.59 12.12
C VAL A 75 6.64 -3.04 11.88
N ASP A 76 7.05 -4.11 12.59
CA ASP A 76 8.31 -4.81 12.34
C ASP A 76 8.04 -6.02 11.42
N LEU A 77 8.64 -6.01 10.24
CA LEU A 77 8.61 -7.10 9.25
C LEU A 77 10.00 -7.74 9.06
N THR A 78 10.94 -7.51 9.97
CA THR A 78 12.28 -8.09 9.91
C THR A 78 12.19 -9.62 9.84
N GLY A 79 12.80 -10.22 8.80
CA GLY A 79 12.76 -11.67 8.62
C GLY A 79 11.38 -12.24 8.26
N ALA A 80 10.37 -11.40 8.02
CA ALA A 80 9.05 -11.85 7.60
C ALA A 80 9.12 -12.51 6.22
N THR A 81 8.19 -13.41 5.94
CA THR A 81 8.11 -14.13 4.66
C THR A 81 6.79 -13.82 3.97
N LEU A 82 6.88 -13.43 2.70
CA LEU A 82 5.79 -13.25 1.75
C LEU A 82 5.74 -14.51 0.90
N ALA A 83 4.78 -15.40 1.16
CA ALA A 83 4.57 -16.63 0.41
C ALA A 83 3.42 -16.44 -0.57
N TRP A 84 3.66 -16.73 -1.84
CA TRP A 84 2.66 -16.64 -2.90
C TRP A 84 2.40 -18.01 -3.50
N GLU A 85 1.16 -18.20 -3.95
CA GLU A 85 0.71 -19.40 -4.65
C GLU A 85 -0.15 -18.97 -5.85
N GLU A 86 -0.03 -19.69 -6.96
CA GLU A 86 -0.87 -19.62 -8.15
C GLU A 86 -1.09 -21.06 -8.65
N ASP A 87 -2.14 -21.37 -9.41
CA ASP A 87 -2.49 -22.73 -9.85
C ASP A 87 -1.27 -23.57 -10.32
N GLY A 88 -0.72 -24.39 -9.40
CA GLY A 88 0.40 -25.29 -9.65
C GLY A 88 1.81 -24.70 -9.52
N THR A 89 1.96 -23.42 -9.16
CA THR A 89 3.26 -22.78 -8.88
C THR A 89 3.23 -22.03 -7.55
N SER A 90 4.39 -21.87 -6.93
CA SER A 90 4.50 -21.16 -5.66
C SER A 90 5.87 -20.56 -5.50
N GLY A 91 5.99 -19.67 -4.52
CA GLY A 91 7.27 -19.10 -4.16
C GLY A 91 7.19 -18.27 -2.90
N SER A 92 8.32 -17.65 -2.57
CA SER A 92 8.39 -16.78 -1.41
C SER A 92 9.47 -15.73 -1.54
N LEU A 93 9.29 -14.61 -0.84
CA LEU A 93 10.31 -13.61 -0.56
C LEU A 93 10.48 -13.53 0.96
N THR A 94 11.68 -13.81 1.46
CA THR A 94 12.03 -13.56 2.86
C THR A 94 12.71 -12.21 2.98
N LEU A 95 12.13 -11.32 3.79
CA LEU A 95 12.66 -10.00 4.06
C LEU A 95 13.93 -10.11 4.90
N SER A 96 14.89 -9.23 4.65
CA SER A 96 16.17 -9.22 5.36
C SER A 96 16.09 -8.58 6.75
N ASN A 97 17.24 -8.48 7.42
CA ASN A 97 17.40 -7.74 8.67
C ASN A 97 17.72 -6.25 8.47
N ASN A 98 17.39 -5.69 7.30
CA ASN A 98 17.57 -4.27 7.04
C ASN A 98 16.74 -3.42 8.01
N ALA A 99 17.30 -2.31 8.48
CA ALA A 99 16.63 -1.39 9.41
C ALA A 99 15.29 -0.85 8.84
N PHE A 100 15.15 -0.76 7.52
CA PHE A 100 13.88 -0.42 6.87
C PHE A 100 12.71 -1.30 7.35
N TRP A 101 12.94 -2.61 7.50
CA TRP A 101 11.89 -3.55 7.91
C TRP A 101 11.53 -3.48 9.39
N SER A 102 12.40 -2.93 10.23
CA SER A 102 12.24 -2.95 11.69
C SER A 102 11.21 -1.97 12.25
N SER A 103 10.80 -0.98 11.46
CA SER A 103 9.90 0.09 11.91
C SER A 103 9.19 0.77 10.73
N LEU A 104 8.41 0.00 9.99
CA LEU A 104 7.58 0.52 8.89
C LEU A 104 6.43 1.34 9.46
N THR A 105 6.33 2.60 9.04
CA THR A 105 5.26 3.50 9.53
C THR A 105 3.91 3.12 8.91
N ALA A 106 2.86 3.10 9.73
CA ALA A 106 1.49 2.90 9.25
C ALA A 106 1.12 3.97 8.22
N GLY A 107 0.42 3.57 7.17
CA GLY A 107 0.16 4.34 5.95
C GLY A 107 1.20 4.16 4.85
N THR A 108 2.29 3.43 5.06
CA THR A 108 3.26 3.15 3.98
C THR A 108 2.64 2.19 2.95
N ILE A 109 2.73 2.53 1.66
CA ILE A 109 2.50 1.61 0.54
C ILE A 109 3.86 1.04 0.13
N ILE A 110 3.99 -0.28 0.10
CA ILE A 110 5.23 -0.98 -0.24
C ILE A 110 4.98 -1.80 -1.50
N THR A 111 5.58 -1.39 -2.62
CA THR A 111 5.49 -2.12 -3.88
C THR A 111 6.70 -3.04 -4.02
N PHE A 112 6.45 -4.33 -4.21
CA PHE A 112 7.47 -5.30 -4.61
C PHE A 112 7.37 -5.51 -6.11
N ALA A 113 8.48 -5.34 -6.84
CA ALA A 113 8.52 -5.54 -8.28
C ALA A 113 9.73 -6.38 -8.70
N GLU A 114 9.56 -7.18 -9.76
CA GLU A 114 10.68 -7.88 -10.39
C GLU A 114 11.56 -6.97 -11.25
N GLU A 115 11.01 -5.88 -11.73
CA GLU A 115 11.74 -4.95 -12.59
C GLU A 115 12.60 -4.01 -11.75
N MET A 116 13.90 -3.95 -12.06
CA MET A 116 14.82 -3.02 -11.39
C MET A 116 14.52 -1.57 -11.76
N THR A 117 14.04 -1.32 -12.98
CA THR A 117 13.73 0.03 -13.46
C THR A 117 12.26 0.09 -13.84
N ILE A 118 11.53 0.98 -13.18
CA ILE A 118 10.12 1.26 -13.51
C ILE A 118 10.06 2.60 -14.24
N ALA A 119 9.34 2.63 -15.35
CA ALA A 119 9.17 3.82 -16.17
C ALA A 119 7.70 4.08 -16.48
N HIS A 120 7.34 5.35 -16.55
CA HIS A 120 6.05 5.82 -17.05
C HIS A 120 5.95 5.60 -18.57
N GLU A 121 4.74 5.54 -19.14
CA GLU A 121 4.50 5.40 -20.58
C GLU A 121 5.25 6.44 -21.43
N SER A 122 5.55 7.62 -20.87
CA SER A 122 6.37 8.66 -21.51
C SER A 122 7.86 8.30 -21.69
N GLY A 123 8.33 7.22 -21.08
CA GLY A 123 9.74 6.85 -20.97
C GLY A 123 10.49 7.49 -19.80
N SER A 124 9.82 8.33 -19.00
CA SER A 124 10.42 8.90 -17.77
C SER A 124 10.59 7.82 -16.72
N ILE A 125 11.78 7.74 -16.12
CA ILE A 125 12.06 6.81 -15.03
C ILE A 125 11.33 7.28 -13.77
N ILE A 126 10.53 6.39 -13.19
CA ILE A 126 9.83 6.60 -11.93
C ILE A 126 10.77 6.22 -10.78
N VAL A 127 11.36 5.03 -10.86
CA VAL A 127 12.32 4.53 -9.87
C VAL A 127 13.34 3.58 -10.53
N ASN A 128 14.54 3.52 -9.98
CA ASN A 128 15.61 2.64 -10.44
C ASN A 128 16.35 2.01 -9.24
N GLY A 129 16.20 0.71 -9.07
CA GLY A 129 16.53 -0.01 -7.84
C GLY A 129 15.46 0.20 -6.77
N SER A 130 15.73 -0.24 -5.55
CA SER A 130 14.83 -0.01 -4.42
C SER A 130 14.87 1.44 -3.93
N ASP A 131 13.72 1.96 -3.53
CA ASP A 131 13.56 3.23 -2.82
C ASP A 131 12.82 2.97 -1.51
N THR A 132 13.50 3.24 -0.39
CA THR A 132 12.96 3.06 0.96
C THR A 132 12.76 4.41 1.67
N THR A 133 12.97 5.51 0.96
CA THR A 133 12.79 6.85 1.50
C THR A 133 11.33 7.23 1.42
N THR A 134 10.75 7.58 2.57
CA THR A 134 9.37 8.08 2.67
C THR A 134 9.37 9.42 3.37
N ASN A 135 8.46 10.30 2.98
CA ASN A 135 8.19 11.58 3.60
C ASN A 135 6.68 11.87 3.62
N PHE A 136 6.03 11.38 4.68
CA PHE A 136 4.59 11.51 4.90
C PHE A 136 4.12 12.97 4.92
N ALA A 137 4.97 13.90 5.38
CA ALA A 137 4.65 15.32 5.43
C ALA A 137 4.63 15.99 4.03
N SER A 138 5.28 15.39 3.04
CA SER A 138 5.15 15.79 1.62
C SER A 138 4.17 14.92 0.83
N GLY A 139 3.47 14.00 1.51
CA GLY A 139 2.56 13.03 0.88
C GLY A 139 3.27 11.88 0.19
N ASP A 140 4.56 11.68 0.46
CA ASP A 140 5.32 10.54 -0.05
C ASP A 140 5.33 9.44 1.00
N ASN A 141 4.38 8.52 0.90
CA ASN A 141 4.24 7.35 1.76
C ASN A 141 4.54 6.06 1.00
N TRP A 142 5.27 6.15 -0.12
CA TRP A 142 5.54 5.01 -0.99
C TRP A 142 6.98 4.52 -0.83
N ALA A 143 7.15 3.21 -0.74
CA ALA A 143 8.43 2.54 -0.84
C ALA A 143 8.39 1.52 -1.97
N HIS A 144 9.44 1.50 -2.79
CA HIS A 144 9.63 0.56 -3.87
C HIS A 144 10.73 -0.43 -3.54
N ILE A 145 10.47 -1.72 -3.74
CA ILE A 145 11.40 -2.80 -3.45
C ILE A 145 11.61 -3.58 -4.73
N TYR A 146 12.82 -3.45 -5.31
CA TYR A 146 13.25 -4.39 -6.33
C TYR A 146 13.48 -5.75 -5.67
N ALA A 147 12.76 -6.77 -6.09
CA ALA A 147 12.79 -8.09 -5.45
C ALA A 147 14.17 -8.78 -5.54
N GLY A 148 15.06 -8.32 -6.43
CA GLY A 148 16.45 -8.77 -6.51
C GLY A 148 17.43 -7.98 -5.63
N ASP A 149 16.98 -6.99 -4.86
CA ASP A 149 17.84 -6.24 -3.94
C ASP A 149 18.17 -7.07 -2.70
N THR A 150 19.35 -7.69 -2.69
CA THR A 150 19.82 -8.56 -1.61
C THR A 150 20.06 -7.83 -0.27
N ASN A 151 20.01 -6.49 -0.25
CA ASN A 151 20.06 -5.74 1.01
C ASN A 151 18.69 -5.66 1.69
N LEU A 152 17.60 -5.89 0.94
CA LEU A 152 16.23 -5.81 1.42
C LEU A 152 15.56 -7.19 1.43
N ILE A 153 15.89 -8.05 0.46
CA ILE A 153 15.41 -9.44 0.35
C ILE A 153 16.55 -10.39 0.73
N ALA A 154 16.37 -11.17 1.81
CA ALA A 154 17.37 -12.14 2.26
C ALA A 154 17.42 -13.37 1.35
N SER A 155 16.26 -13.82 0.89
CA SER A 155 16.16 -14.95 -0.03
C SER A 155 14.85 -14.89 -0.81
N SER A 156 14.85 -15.45 -2.01
CA SER A 156 13.65 -15.76 -2.78
C SER A 156 13.63 -17.23 -3.18
N SER A 157 12.43 -17.75 -3.37
CA SER A 157 12.17 -19.05 -4.00
C SER A 157 11.04 -18.88 -4.99
N THR A 158 11.12 -19.52 -6.15
CA THR A 158 10.04 -19.52 -7.14
C THR A 158 10.09 -20.82 -7.92
N ASP A 159 8.91 -21.39 -8.16
CA ASP A 159 8.71 -22.52 -9.07
C ASP A 159 8.28 -22.05 -10.48
N ASP A 160 8.22 -20.73 -10.69
CA ASP A 160 7.98 -20.06 -11.98
C ASP A 160 9.23 -19.25 -12.43
N GLY A 161 9.22 -18.72 -13.65
CA GLY A 161 10.29 -17.85 -14.14
C GLY A 161 10.41 -16.55 -13.35
N GLY A 162 11.65 -16.07 -13.14
CA GLY A 162 11.91 -14.82 -12.41
C GLY A 162 12.34 -15.04 -10.95
N ILE A 163 11.91 -14.12 -10.08
CA ILE A 163 12.07 -14.01 -8.64
C ILE A 163 10.73 -14.33 -7.94
N PHE A 164 9.61 -13.85 -8.48
CA PHE A 164 8.25 -14.20 -8.05
C PHE A 164 7.26 -14.01 -9.20
N SER A 165 6.07 -14.63 -9.10
CA SER A 165 5.01 -14.46 -10.09
C SER A 165 3.80 -13.76 -9.49
N VAL A 166 3.07 -13.04 -10.33
CA VAL A 166 1.70 -12.56 -10.10
C VAL A 166 0.91 -12.84 -11.36
N GLY A 167 -0.36 -13.24 -11.19
CA GLY A 167 -1.10 -13.79 -12.32
C GLY A 167 -2.59 -13.82 -12.09
N ASN A 168 -3.27 -14.43 -13.04
CA ASN A 168 -4.72 -14.46 -13.15
C ASN A 168 -5.29 -15.88 -12.93
N SER A 169 -4.51 -16.74 -12.24
CA SER A 169 -4.78 -18.17 -12.09
C SER A 169 -4.83 -18.55 -10.61
N ASN A 170 -5.78 -17.95 -9.87
CA ASN A 170 -5.98 -18.20 -8.43
C ASN A 170 -4.81 -17.72 -7.56
N TRP A 171 -4.18 -16.61 -7.96
CA TRP A 171 -3.05 -16.06 -7.22
C TRP A 171 -3.47 -15.63 -5.81
N ASN A 172 -2.66 -15.94 -4.80
CA ASN A 172 -2.86 -15.49 -3.43
C ASN A 172 -1.54 -15.26 -2.67
N LEU A 173 -1.59 -14.43 -1.61
CA LEU A 173 -0.45 -14.07 -0.78
C LEU A 173 -0.73 -14.29 0.70
N THR A 174 0.23 -14.92 1.37
CA THR A 174 0.30 -15.02 2.84
C THR A 174 1.56 -14.33 3.35
N LEU A 175 1.42 -13.53 4.41
CA LEU A 175 2.54 -12.90 5.12
C LEU A 175 2.67 -13.52 6.51
N THR A 176 3.85 -14.07 6.79
CA THR A 176 4.21 -14.59 8.11
C THR A 176 5.38 -13.81 8.70
N THR A 177 5.39 -13.66 10.02
CA THR A 177 6.54 -13.14 10.77
C THR A 177 7.70 -14.13 10.77
N SER A 178 8.88 -13.70 11.23
CA SER A 178 10.09 -14.55 11.29
C SER A 178 9.95 -15.81 12.17
N ASP A 179 8.98 -15.83 13.08
CA ASP A 179 8.63 -16.99 13.92
C ASP A 179 7.53 -17.88 13.32
N ASN A 180 7.13 -17.62 12.07
CA ASN A 180 6.06 -18.27 11.31
C ASN A 180 4.63 -18.00 11.82
N THR A 181 4.42 -16.92 12.58
CA THR A 181 3.06 -16.47 12.90
C THR A 181 2.45 -15.78 11.67
N THR A 182 1.25 -16.17 11.25
CA THR A 182 0.54 -15.48 10.16
C THR A 182 0.13 -14.08 10.59
N LEU A 183 0.68 -13.08 9.91
CA LEU A 183 0.33 -11.67 10.10
C LEU A 183 -0.88 -11.29 9.24
N PHE A 184 -0.94 -11.83 8.02
CA PHE A 184 -1.96 -11.55 7.02
C PHE A 184 -2.08 -12.71 6.03
N GLY A 185 -3.25 -12.87 5.43
CA GLY A 185 -3.49 -13.83 4.36
C GLY A 185 -3.89 -15.24 4.82
N PRO A 186 -4.14 -16.14 3.86
CA PRO A 186 -4.05 -15.92 2.41
C PRO A 186 -5.10 -14.93 1.90
N ILE A 187 -4.72 -14.02 1.01
CA ILE A 187 -5.63 -13.12 0.28
C ILE A 187 -5.25 -13.11 -1.20
N GLY A 188 -6.26 -13.18 -2.08
CA GLY A 188 -6.15 -13.17 -3.53
C GLY A 188 -7.47 -13.57 -4.20
N GLU A 189 -7.42 -14.16 -5.39
CA GLU A 189 -8.61 -14.53 -6.18
C GLU A 189 -9.56 -15.52 -5.49
N ASP A 190 -9.03 -16.52 -4.80
CA ASP A 190 -9.82 -17.60 -4.17
C ASP A 190 -10.20 -17.32 -2.71
N THR A 191 -9.60 -16.31 -2.10
CA THR A 191 -9.70 -16.03 -0.66
C THR A 191 -10.21 -14.63 -0.38
N GLY A 192 -10.10 -13.70 -1.33
CA GLY A 192 -10.60 -12.33 -1.26
C GLY A 192 -12.00 -12.13 -1.84
N GLY A 193 -12.56 -10.93 -1.64
CA GLY A 193 -13.89 -10.54 -2.12
C GLY A 193 -14.09 -10.45 -3.63
N ALA A 194 -13.05 -10.71 -4.45
CA ALA A 194 -13.13 -10.71 -5.92
C ALA A 194 -13.87 -11.96 -6.43
N SER A 195 -15.16 -12.06 -6.12
CA SER A 195 -16.01 -13.18 -6.47
C SER A 195 -16.18 -13.27 -7.99
N GLY A 196 -15.35 -14.10 -8.64
CA GLY A 196 -15.33 -14.26 -10.10
C GLY A 196 -13.96 -14.52 -10.69
N GLY A 197 -12.89 -14.36 -9.89
CA GLY A 197 -11.51 -14.40 -10.37
C GLY A 197 -11.08 -13.04 -10.93
N VAL A 198 -9.78 -12.91 -11.21
CA VAL A 198 -9.17 -11.76 -11.85
C VAL A 198 -8.66 -12.25 -13.18
N ASN A 199 -8.88 -11.52 -14.27
CA ASN A 199 -8.38 -11.92 -15.58
C ASN A 199 -7.07 -11.22 -15.94
N SER A 200 -6.43 -11.71 -17.01
CA SER A 200 -5.16 -11.21 -17.53
C SER A 200 -5.11 -9.75 -18.04
N GLN A 201 -6.17 -8.95 -17.82
CA GLN A 201 -6.27 -7.52 -18.15
C GLN A 201 -6.78 -6.70 -16.96
N GLU A 202 -6.75 -7.28 -15.77
CA GLU A 202 -7.24 -6.71 -14.54
C GLU A 202 -6.13 -6.67 -13.49
N VAL A 203 -6.43 -5.95 -12.41
CA VAL A 203 -5.70 -5.99 -11.16
C VAL A 203 -6.64 -6.46 -10.06
N PHE A 204 -6.10 -7.04 -9.01
CA PHE A 204 -6.86 -7.25 -7.78
C PHE A 204 -6.52 -6.13 -6.82
N LYS A 205 -7.51 -5.52 -6.17
CA LYS A 205 -7.24 -4.36 -5.30
C LYS A 205 -8.24 -4.18 -4.18
N TYR A 206 -7.80 -3.54 -3.11
CA TYR A 206 -8.63 -3.13 -1.98
C TYR A 206 -9.35 -1.80 -2.28
N GLU A 207 -10.68 -1.81 -2.40
CA GLU A 207 -11.50 -0.65 -2.81
C GLU A 207 -12.23 0.02 -1.62
N ASN A 208 -11.49 0.33 -0.56
CA ASN A 208 -12.04 1.07 0.58
C ASN A 208 -10.98 1.91 1.29
N SER A 209 -11.43 2.93 2.02
CA SER A 209 -10.55 3.63 2.95
C SER A 209 -10.00 2.67 4.00
N LEU A 210 -8.75 2.91 4.38
CA LEU A 210 -8.02 2.02 5.26
C LEU A 210 -8.61 2.06 6.66
N GLN A 211 -9.09 0.91 7.11
CA GLN A 211 -9.72 0.75 8.42
C GLN A 211 -9.23 -0.52 9.10
N ILE A 212 -9.41 -0.54 10.41
CA ILE A 212 -8.95 -1.57 11.33
C ILE A 212 -10.18 -1.97 12.17
N PRO A 213 -10.72 -3.20 12.03
CA PRO A 213 -10.36 -4.24 11.06
C PRO A 213 -10.73 -3.88 9.62
N TYR A 214 -9.85 -4.25 8.69
CA TYR A 214 -10.16 -4.20 7.27
C TYR A 214 -11.21 -5.29 6.94
N ASP A 215 -12.08 -4.98 5.99
CA ASP A 215 -13.09 -5.92 5.53
C ASP A 215 -12.73 -6.49 4.16
N ILE A 216 -12.53 -7.82 4.13
CA ILE A 216 -12.15 -8.62 2.97
C ILE A 216 -13.13 -8.51 1.80
N ALA A 217 -14.39 -8.16 2.08
CA ALA A 217 -15.41 -7.93 1.05
C ALA A 217 -15.14 -6.70 0.18
N ASN A 218 -14.18 -5.85 0.56
CA ASN A 218 -13.77 -4.70 -0.25
C ASN A 218 -12.66 -5.01 -1.26
N TYR A 219 -12.18 -6.25 -1.33
CA TYR A 219 -11.33 -6.66 -2.44
C TYR A 219 -12.16 -6.90 -3.69
N ASN A 220 -11.64 -6.44 -4.82
CA ASN A 220 -12.34 -6.50 -6.09
C ASN A 220 -11.36 -6.65 -7.26
N ASP A 221 -11.86 -7.11 -8.41
CA ASP A 221 -11.15 -6.96 -9.67
C ASP A 221 -11.25 -5.51 -10.17
N GLY A 222 -10.21 -5.05 -10.84
CA GLY A 222 -10.04 -3.66 -11.24
C GLY A 222 -9.66 -3.54 -12.71
N SER A 223 -10.28 -2.58 -13.41
CA SER A 223 -9.80 -2.15 -14.74
C SER A 223 -8.77 -1.03 -14.68
N SER A 224 -8.65 -0.33 -13.55
CA SER A 224 -7.66 0.72 -13.33
C SER A 224 -6.69 0.28 -12.24
N SER A 225 -5.45 0.74 -12.35
CA SER A 225 -4.35 0.40 -11.47
C SER A 225 -3.72 1.66 -10.87
N SER A 226 -2.94 1.50 -9.81
CA SER A 226 -2.45 2.59 -8.97
C SER A 226 -1.06 2.33 -8.41
N PHE A 227 -0.13 1.85 -9.25
CA PHE A 227 1.24 1.56 -8.85
C PHE A 227 1.87 2.67 -7.98
N GLY A 228 2.25 2.34 -6.76
CA GLY A 228 2.85 3.20 -5.75
C GLY A 228 1.92 4.28 -5.20
N ALA A 229 0.61 4.19 -5.42
CA ALA A 229 -0.37 5.20 -5.08
C ALA A 229 -1.62 4.62 -4.41
N ALA A 230 -2.44 5.49 -3.83
CA ALA A 230 -3.72 5.10 -3.25
C ALA A 230 -4.64 4.49 -4.31
N ASN A 231 -5.29 3.36 -3.98
CA ASN A 231 -6.19 2.72 -4.96
C ASN A 231 -7.34 3.63 -5.34
N THR A 232 -7.66 3.64 -6.63
CA THR A 232 -8.83 4.35 -7.16
C THR A 232 -9.85 3.38 -7.75
N TRP A 233 -11.13 3.65 -7.54
CA TRP A 233 -12.23 2.82 -8.05
C TRP A 233 -13.45 3.64 -8.46
N GLY A 234 -14.48 2.97 -8.97
CA GLY A 234 -15.66 3.64 -9.53
C GLY A 234 -15.31 4.56 -10.70
N SER A 235 -14.34 4.17 -11.54
CA SER A 235 -13.75 5.02 -12.59
C SER A 235 -13.07 6.29 -12.07
N GLY A 236 -12.43 6.22 -10.90
CA GLY A 236 -11.74 7.36 -10.27
C GLY A 236 -12.66 8.26 -9.45
N ALA A 237 -13.93 7.87 -9.26
CA ALA A 237 -14.85 8.60 -8.39
C ALA A 237 -14.49 8.46 -6.91
N PHE A 238 -13.76 7.40 -6.56
CA PHE A 238 -13.33 7.10 -5.20
C PHE A 238 -11.84 6.81 -5.17
N SER A 239 -11.21 7.17 -4.05
CA SER A 239 -9.80 6.94 -3.76
C SER A 239 -9.67 6.45 -2.32
N GLN A 240 -8.68 5.61 -2.05
CA GLN A 240 -8.36 5.24 -0.68
C GLN A 240 -7.91 6.48 0.09
N ASP A 241 -8.35 6.57 1.35
CA ASP A 241 -7.96 7.62 2.27
C ASP A 241 -6.92 7.12 3.27
N PHE A 242 -5.79 7.83 3.34
CA PHE A 242 -4.68 7.58 4.25
C PHE A 242 -4.60 8.64 5.38
N SER A 243 -5.59 9.54 5.49
CA SER A 243 -5.61 10.62 6.46
C SER A 243 -5.50 10.15 7.92
N ALA A 244 -6.04 8.97 8.24
CA ALA A 244 -5.93 8.33 9.54
C ALA A 244 -4.47 8.07 9.97
N PHE A 245 -3.56 7.97 9.00
CA PHE A 245 -2.14 7.73 9.22
C PHE A 245 -1.28 9.00 9.19
N GLY A 246 -1.91 10.17 9.00
CA GLY A 246 -1.19 11.44 8.91
C GLY A 246 -0.51 11.67 7.56
N VAL A 247 -0.86 10.88 6.54
CA VAL A 247 -0.48 11.17 5.15
C VAL A 247 -1.30 12.36 4.69
N THR A 248 -0.64 13.48 4.43
CA THR A 248 -1.28 14.62 3.77
C THR A 248 -0.98 14.53 2.29
N ILE A 249 -1.95 14.13 1.48
CA ILE A 249 -1.84 14.27 0.03
C ILE A 249 -1.87 15.78 -0.26
N PRO A 250 -0.82 16.39 -0.84
CA PRO A 250 -0.92 17.75 -1.33
C PRO A 250 -2.08 17.75 -2.32
N GLU A 251 -3.12 18.55 -2.07
CA GLU A 251 -4.20 18.74 -3.03
C GLU A 251 -3.57 18.89 -4.42
N PRO A 252 -4.03 18.13 -5.44
CA PRO A 252 -3.53 18.34 -6.79
C PRO A 252 -3.66 19.83 -7.03
N ALA A 253 -2.56 20.51 -7.35
CA ALA A 253 -2.52 21.96 -7.49
C ALA A 253 -3.59 22.34 -8.51
N SER A 254 -4.80 22.60 -8.02
CA SER A 254 -5.94 22.94 -8.82
C SER A 254 -5.49 24.23 -9.45
N LEU A 255 -5.34 24.21 -10.78
CA LEU A 255 -4.89 25.33 -11.57
C LEU A 255 -5.49 26.60 -10.97
N ALA A 256 -4.65 27.40 -10.31
CA ALA A 256 -5.02 28.71 -9.81
C ALA A 256 -5.13 29.64 -11.03
N LEU A 257 -6.10 29.35 -11.89
CA LEU A 257 -6.53 30.22 -12.97
C LEU A 257 -7.58 31.18 -12.40
N LEU A 258 -7.17 32.04 -11.47
CA LEU A 258 -7.98 33.15 -11.00
C LEU A 258 -7.20 34.47 -11.07
N SER A 259 -7.54 35.26 -12.09
CA SER A 259 -7.49 36.73 -12.13
C SER A 259 -6.12 37.44 -12.23
N LEU A 260 -5.48 37.35 -13.40
CA LEU A 260 -4.72 38.49 -13.97
C LEU A 260 -5.49 39.02 -15.19
N GLY A 261 -6.68 39.56 -14.94
CA GLY A 261 -7.61 39.89 -16.02
C GLY A 261 -8.56 41.05 -15.77
N THR A 262 -8.29 41.94 -14.80
CA THR A 262 -9.08 43.17 -14.63
C THR A 262 -8.26 44.25 -13.91
N LEU A 263 -7.21 44.77 -14.55
CA LEU A 263 -6.69 46.09 -14.19
C LEU A 263 -6.08 46.81 -15.40
N ALA A 264 -6.91 47.01 -16.43
CA ALA A 264 -6.60 47.93 -17.52
C ALA A 264 -7.84 48.77 -17.87
N ILE A 265 -8.39 49.49 -16.88
CA ILE A 265 -9.21 50.66 -17.15
C ILE A 265 -8.74 51.80 -16.23
N LEU A 266 -8.46 52.94 -16.87
CA LEU A 266 -8.16 54.28 -16.33
C LEU A 266 -6.73 54.55 -15.79
N SER A 267 -5.83 54.94 -16.69
CA SER A 267 -5.34 56.34 -16.67
C SER A 267 -4.58 56.71 -17.96
N ARG A 268 -5.14 57.61 -18.77
CA ARG A 268 -4.62 58.98 -18.97
C ARG A 268 -5.32 59.70 -20.12
N ARG A 269 -5.98 60.77 -19.69
CA ARG A 269 -6.50 61.95 -20.40
C ARG A 269 -5.58 62.42 -21.55
N LYS A 270 -6.21 62.86 -22.64
CA LYS A 270 -6.01 64.23 -23.15
C LYS A 270 -7.29 64.99 -22.90
#